data_AF-A0A375HQR8-F1
#
_entry.id   AF-A0A375HQR8-F1
#
_cell.length_a   1.000
_cell.length_b   1.000
_cell.length_c   1.000
_cell.angle_alpha   90.00
_cell.angle_beta   90.00
_cell.angle_gamma   90.00
#
_symmetry.space_group_name_H-M   'P 1'
#
loop_
_entity.id
_entity.type
_entity.pdbx_description
1 polymer ?
#
loop_
_entity_poly.entity_id
_entity_poly.type
_entity_poly.pdbx_seq_one_letter_code
_entity_poly.pdbx_strand_id
1 'polypeptide(L)'
;MAKPSGSDCNLDCAYCFYLEKAALYQLGPRERKRRMPDDVLAAYVRNYIASHPPGAEVVFTWQGGEPTLLGLDFYRRAIHLQQQWRAGRSIRNSVLRAPATP
;
A
#
# COMPACT_ATOMS: atom_id res chain seq x y z
N MET A 1 -6.79 -0.25 5.26
CA MET A 1 -5.41 0.27 5.10
C MET A 1 -4.55 -0.82 4.51
N ALA A 2 -3.89 -0.55 3.39
CA ALA A 2 -2.99 -1.51 2.73
C ALA A 2 -1.53 -1.14 2.96
N LYS A 3 -0.65 -2.15 2.97
CA LYS A 3 0.80 -2.00 3.12
C LYS A 3 1.55 -2.52 1.88
N PRO A 4 1.35 -1.91 0.69
CA PRO A 4 1.81 -2.48 -0.57
C PRO A 4 3.34 -2.53 -0.75
N SER A 5 4.10 -1.71 -0.03
CA SER A 5 5.58 -1.74 0.04
C SER A 5 6.11 -2.68 1.13
N GLY A 6 5.23 -3.31 1.92
CA GLY A 6 5.62 -4.13 3.06
C GLY A 6 6.39 -3.32 4.11
N SER A 7 7.57 -3.83 4.50
CA SER A 7 8.51 -3.16 5.41
C SER A 7 9.60 -2.37 4.69
N ASP A 8 9.63 -2.38 3.35
CA ASP A 8 10.69 -1.76 2.56
C ASP A 8 10.68 -0.24 2.74
N CYS A 9 11.82 0.31 3.15
CA CYS A 9 11.98 1.71 3.53
C CYS A 9 13.39 2.16 3.16
N ASN A 10 13.54 3.42 2.74
CA ASN A 10 14.85 4.03 2.46
C ASN A 10 15.45 4.75 3.68
N LEU A 11 14.87 4.56 4.86
CA LEU A 11 15.31 5.12 6.14
C LEU A 11 15.51 4.01 7.17
N ASP A 12 16.41 4.25 8.12
CA ASP A 12 16.81 3.31 9.18
C ASP A 12 16.54 3.92 10.57
N CYS A 13 15.27 4.26 10.85
CA CYS A 13 14.92 4.96 12.09
C CYS A 13 15.06 4.03 13.31
N ALA A 14 15.75 4.49 14.37
CA ALA A 14 16.03 3.69 15.57
C ALA A 14 14.77 3.17 16.30
N TYR A 15 13.62 3.82 16.14
CA TYR A 15 12.33 3.44 16.74
C TYR A 15 11.42 2.62 15.80
N CYS A 16 11.90 2.26 14.60
CA CYS A 16 11.07 1.63 13.58
C CYS A 16 11.00 0.11 13.74
N PHE A 17 9.86 -0.39 14.24
CA PHE A 17 9.64 -1.84 14.39
C PHE A 17 9.66 -2.64 13.07
N TYR A 18 9.58 -1.98 11.89
CA TYR A 18 9.63 -2.68 10.59
C TYR A 18 11.03 -3.21 10.25
N LEU A 19 12.09 -2.60 10.80
CA LEU A 19 13.48 -2.97 10.52
C LEU A 19 13.78 -4.39 11.02
N GLU A 20 13.40 -4.67 12.26
CA GLU A 20 13.57 -5.99 12.88
C GLU A 20 12.75 -7.07 12.15
N LYS A 21 11.61 -6.70 11.56
CA LYS A 21 10.77 -7.63 10.80
C LYS A 21 11.40 -8.08 9.49
N ALA A 22 12.38 -7.35 8.96
CA ALA A 22 13.14 -7.81 7.80
C ALA A 22 13.96 -9.08 8.10
N ALA A 23 14.30 -9.33 9.37
CA ALA A 23 15.01 -10.54 9.79
C ALA A 23 14.09 -11.76 9.97
N LEU A 24 12.79 -11.55 10.25
CA LEU A 24 11.81 -12.63 10.43
C LEU A 24 11.48 -13.36 9.14
N TYR A 25 11.54 -12.64 8.03
CA TYR A 25 11.43 -13.22 6.72
C TYR A 25 12.87 -13.50 6.28
N GLN A 26 13.26 -14.78 6.09
CA GLN A 26 14.58 -15.18 5.59
C GLN A 26 14.73 -14.77 4.11
N LEU A 27 14.66 -13.47 3.84
CA LEU A 27 14.54 -12.92 2.51
C LEU A 27 15.94 -12.94 1.90
N GLY A 28 16.10 -13.71 0.83
CA GLY A 28 17.26 -13.56 -0.04
C GLY A 28 17.36 -12.12 -0.54
N PRO A 29 18.53 -11.66 -1.01
CA PRO A 29 18.73 -10.27 -1.50
C PRO A 29 17.72 -9.81 -2.55
N ARG A 30 17.12 -10.75 -3.31
CA ARG A 30 16.06 -10.49 -4.31
C ARG A 30 14.64 -10.44 -3.74
N GLU A 31 14.40 -11.02 -2.57
CA GLU A 31 13.07 -11.12 -1.93
C GLU A 31 12.75 -9.94 -1.00
N ARG A 32 13.72 -9.07 -0.70
CA ARG A 32 13.52 -7.82 0.04
C ARG A 32 12.50 -6.87 -0.60
N LYS A 33 12.09 -7.11 -1.86
CA LYS A 33 11.13 -6.31 -2.63
C LYS A 33 9.77 -7.00 -2.80
N ARG A 34 9.19 -7.59 -1.75
CA ARG A 34 7.78 -8.04 -1.80
C ARG A 34 6.84 -6.84 -1.88
N ARG A 35 6.70 -6.31 -3.09
CA ARG A 35 5.66 -5.36 -3.46
C ARG A 35 4.37 -6.13 -3.67
N MET A 36 3.24 -5.49 -3.39
CA MET A 36 1.92 -6.02 -3.74
C MET A 36 1.87 -6.33 -5.26
N PRO A 37 1.69 -7.60 -5.66
CA PRO A 37 1.51 -7.97 -7.06
C PRO A 37 0.25 -7.35 -7.67
N ASP A 38 0.21 -7.21 -9.00
CA ASP A 38 -0.88 -6.52 -9.69
C ASP A 38 -2.23 -7.26 -9.58
N ASP A 39 -2.22 -8.60 -9.57
CA ASP A 39 -3.41 -9.42 -9.35
C ASP A 39 -3.97 -9.25 -7.93
N VAL A 40 -3.07 -9.19 -6.94
CA VAL A 40 -3.42 -8.89 -5.54
C VAL A 40 -3.97 -7.47 -5.41
N LEU A 41 -3.39 -6.49 -6.12
CA LEU A 41 -3.89 -5.12 -6.15
C LEU A 41 -5.31 -5.05 -6.73
N ALA A 42 -5.56 -5.75 -7.85
CA ALA A 42 -6.88 -5.79 -8.48
C ALA A 42 -7.93 -6.43 -7.56
N ALA A 43 -7.60 -7.57 -6.96
CA ALA A 43 -8.45 -8.23 -5.98
C ALA A 43 -8.71 -7.34 -4.75
N TYR A 44 -7.66 -6.69 -4.23
CA TYR A 44 -7.77 -5.77 -3.09
C TYR A 44 -8.70 -4.62 -3.40
N VAL A 45 -8.51 -3.90 -4.52
CA VAL A 45 -9.34 -2.74 -4.89
C VAL A 45 -10.80 -3.15 -5.05
N ARG A 46 -11.08 -4.23 -5.79
CA ARG A 46 -12.45 -4.71 -6.00
C ARG A 46 -13.12 -5.10 -4.69
N ASN A 47 -12.46 -5.93 -3.88
CA ASN A 47 -13.02 -6.43 -2.63
C ASN A 47 -13.19 -5.30 -1.59
N TYR A 48 -12.22 -4.39 -1.52
CA TYR A 48 -12.28 -3.26 -0.60
C TYR A 48 -13.43 -2.33 -0.94
N ILE A 49 -13.63 -1.99 -2.21
CA ILE A 49 -14.78 -1.19 -2.62
C ILE A 49 -16.10 -1.94 -2.36
N ALA A 50 -16.16 -3.25 -2.62
CA ALA A 50 -17.36 -4.07 -2.36
C ALA A 50 -17.71 -4.20 -0.88
N SER A 51 -16.74 -4.10 0.03
CA SER A 51 -16.98 -4.23 1.47
C SER A 51 -17.56 -2.96 2.12
N HIS A 52 -17.68 -1.86 1.38
CA HIS A 52 -18.27 -0.62 1.89
C HIS A 52 -19.78 -0.57 1.59
N PRO A 53 -20.59 0.04 2.48
CA PRO A 53 -22.02 0.23 2.22
C PRO A 53 -22.28 0.93 0.88
N PRO A 54 -23.40 0.60 0.19
CA PRO A 54 -23.80 1.30 -1.02
C PRO A 54 -23.89 2.82 -0.80
N GLY A 55 -23.34 3.61 -1.74
CA GLY A 55 -23.34 5.07 -1.67
C GLY A 55 -22.32 5.71 -0.72
N ALA A 56 -21.64 4.94 0.13
CA ALA A 56 -20.60 5.46 1.01
C ALA A 56 -19.32 5.86 0.24
N GLU A 57 -18.63 6.89 0.73
CA GLU A 57 -17.27 7.20 0.29
C GLU A 57 -16.32 6.05 0.68
N VAL A 58 -15.38 5.73 -0.22
CA VAL A 58 -14.32 4.73 0.03
C VAL A 58 -12.98 5.45 0.15
N VAL A 59 -12.34 5.31 1.31
CA VAL A 59 -11.02 5.92 1.58
C VAL A 59 -9.93 4.86 1.54
N PHE A 60 -9.04 4.95 0.55
CA PHE A 60 -7.84 4.13 0.44
C PHE A 60 -6.67 4.79 1.17
N THR A 61 -6.23 4.18 2.27
CA THR A 61 -5.01 4.59 2.98
C THR A 61 -3.85 3.65 2.64
N TRP A 62 -2.85 4.17 1.95
CA TRP A 62 -1.61 3.50 1.58
C TRP A 62 -0.54 3.73 2.63
N GLN A 63 -0.04 2.66 3.24
CA GLN A 63 1.01 2.66 4.28
C GLN A 63 2.07 1.60 3.93
N GLY A 64 2.96 1.30 4.87
CA GLY A 64 4.01 0.28 4.75
C GLY A 64 5.36 0.94 4.46
N GLY A 65 6.39 0.55 5.22
CA GLY A 65 7.75 1.11 5.16
C GLY A 65 7.77 2.57 4.69
N GLU A 66 8.32 2.78 3.50
CA GLU A 66 8.12 3.99 2.70
C GLU A 66 7.22 3.70 1.48
N PRO A 67 5.93 4.12 1.47
CA PRO A 67 4.99 3.80 0.39
C PRO A 67 5.44 4.34 -0.97
N THR A 68 6.13 5.49 -0.98
CA THR A 68 6.54 6.17 -2.21
C THR A 68 7.58 5.38 -3.02
N LEU A 69 8.26 4.39 -2.42
CA LEU A 69 9.20 3.50 -3.12
C LEU A 69 8.54 2.62 -4.19
N LEU A 70 7.21 2.48 -4.16
CA LEU A 70 6.46 1.76 -5.19
C LEU A 70 6.48 2.46 -6.55
N GLY A 71 6.75 3.77 -6.56
CA GLY A 71 6.76 4.60 -7.76
C GLY A 71 5.35 4.94 -8.27
N LEU A 72 5.29 5.91 -9.19
CA LEU A 72 4.02 6.44 -9.71
C LEU A 72 3.18 5.39 -10.45
N ASP A 73 3.81 4.41 -11.10
CA ASP A 73 3.10 3.44 -11.92
C ASP A 73 2.19 2.52 -11.08
N PHE A 74 2.61 2.18 -9.85
CA PHE A 74 1.74 1.47 -8.91
C PHE A 74 0.47 2.26 -8.62
N TYR A 75 0.60 3.54 -8.28
CA TYR A 75 -0.55 4.39 -7.96
C TYR A 75 -1.43 4.67 -9.18
N ARG A 76 -0.86 4.82 -10.38
CA ARG A 76 -1.61 4.92 -11.63
C ARG A 76 -2.48 3.70 -11.87
N ARG A 77 -1.92 2.49 -11.69
CA ARG A 77 -2.67 1.23 -11.79
C ARG A 77 -3.77 1.14 -10.73
N ALA A 78 -3.45 1.47 -9.48
CA ALA A 78 -4.43 1.48 -8.39
C ALA A 78 -5.61 2.41 -8.67
N ILE A 79 -5.33 3.64 -9.13
CA ILE A 79 -6.36 4.62 -9.49
C ILE A 79 -7.20 4.12 -10.67
N HIS A 80 -6.58 3.55 -11.70
CA HIS A 80 -7.31 2.99 -12.84
C HIS A 80 -8.31 1.91 -12.40
N LEU A 81 -7.86 0.96 -11.56
CA LEU A 81 -8.72 -0.07 -10.98
C LEU A 81 -9.83 0.55 -10.12
N GLN A 82 -9.50 1.53 -9.26
CA GLN A 82 -10.50 2.21 -8.43
C GLN A 82 -11.58 2.87 -9.29
N GLN A 83 -11.22 3.52 -10.39
CA GLN A 83 -12.18 4.13 -11.31
C GLN A 83 -13.10 3.11 -11.98
N GLN A 84 -12.55 1.95 -12.36
CA GLN A 84 -13.33 0.85 -12.93
C GLN A 84 -14.37 0.31 -11.94
N TRP A 85 -14.02 0.17 -10.65
CA TRP A 85 -14.86 -0.49 -9.65
C TRP A 85 -15.70 0.47 -8.79
N ARG A 86 -15.50 1.80 -8.89
CA ARG A 86 -16.16 2.78 -8.01
C ARG A 86 -17.68 2.75 -8.05
N ALA A 87 -18.29 2.33 -9.17
CA ALA A 87 -19.74 2.24 -9.33
C ALA A 87 -20.48 3.51 -8.85
N GLY A 88 -20.01 4.68 -9.29
CA GLY A 88 -20.57 5.99 -8.93
C GLY A 88 -20.14 6.55 -7.56
N ARG A 89 -19.43 5.80 -6.72
CA ARG A 89 -18.97 6.27 -5.40
C ARG A 89 -17.80 7.26 -5.48
N SER A 90 -17.70 8.10 -4.45
CA SER A 90 -16.50 8.91 -4.18
C SER A 90 -15.36 8.01 -3.71
N ILE A 91 -14.16 8.21 -4.23
CA ILE A 91 -12.95 7.53 -3.80
C ILE A 91 -11.90 8.57 -3.42
N ARG A 92 -11.36 8.45 -2.20
CA ARG A 92 -10.26 9.28 -1.71
C ARG A 92 -9.02 8.42 -1.49
N ASN A 93 -7.87 8.92 -1.92
CA ASN A 93 -6.58 8.27 -1.67
C ASN A 93 -5.76 9.11 -0.67
N SER A 94 -5.22 8.46 0.34
CA SER A 94 -4.33 9.04 1.33
C SER A 94 -3.05 8.23 1.41
N VAL A 95 -1.90 8.89 1.37
CA VAL A 95 -0.60 8.26 1.61
C VAL A 95 -0.15 8.61 3.02
N LEU A 96 0.00 7.60 3.87
CA LEU A 96 0.43 7.79 5.25
C LEU A 96 1.93 7.50 5.35
N ARG A 97 2.71 8.56 5.58
CA ARG A 97 4.15 8.51 5.80
C ARG A 97 4.44 8.71 7.29
N ALA A 98 5.29 7.88 7.87
CA ALA A 98 5.78 8.11 9.22
C ALA A 98 6.82 9.25 9.19
N PRO A 99 6.84 10.16 10.19
CA PRO A 99 7.87 11.18 10.28
C PRO A 99 9.25 10.51 10.37
N ALA A 100 10.22 11.05 9.64
CA ALA A 100 11.62 10.72 9.82
C ALA A 100 12.14 11.59 10.98
N THR A 101 12.17 11.03 12.19
CA THR A 101 12.81 11.69 13.32
C THR A 101 14.27 11.23 13.35
N PRO A 102 15.25 12.15 13.41
CA PRO A 102 16.66 11.78 13.58
C PRO A 102 16.90 11.03 14.89
#